data_AF-A0A1I5HSZ9-F1
#
_entry.id   AF-A0A1I5HSZ9-F1
#
_cell.length_a   1.000
_cell.length_b   1.000
_cell.length_c   1.000
_cell.angle_alpha   90.00
_cell.angle_beta   90.00
_cell.angle_gamma   90.00
#
_symmetry.space_group_name_H-M   'P 1'
#
loop_
_entity.id
_entity.type
_entity.pdbx_description
1 polymer ?
#
loop_
_entity_poly.entity_id
_entity_poly.type
_entity_poly.pdbx_seq_one_letter_code
_entity_poly.pdbx_strand_id
1 'polypeptide(L)'
;MKKKILSMTFTLILFASCLPGWDTMERMRIKNCTTDTILIGASFSNNIDSVYINVYGGRFRFLPCSGDTCDYTWTTINEKGMLEIRPHDYIPQDSTADYAESGTLFSHDKEHKAYLFIIKLETARNHTWEEICNEHLYDTLFVTREMLKQGNRIEYHGNKTENKGNIE
;
A
#
# COMPACT_ATOMS: atom_id res chain seq x y z
N MET A 1 16.55 -44.82 26.94
CA MET A 1 15.47 -43.87 26.59
C MET A 1 15.94 -42.45 26.35
N LYS A 2 16.79 -41.85 27.21
CA LYS A 2 17.27 -40.46 27.07
C LYS A 2 17.88 -40.10 25.70
N LYS A 3 18.68 -41.00 25.09
CA LYS A 3 19.28 -40.78 23.76
C LYS A 3 18.27 -40.78 22.60
N LYS A 4 17.17 -41.55 22.71
CA LYS A 4 16.12 -41.59 21.67
C LYS A 4 15.24 -40.34 21.72
N ILE A 5 14.98 -39.82 22.92
CA ILE A 5 14.24 -38.56 23.12
C ILE A 5 15.05 -37.39 22.56
N LEU A 6 16.36 -37.33 22.84
CA LEU A 6 17.24 -36.26 22.34
C LEU A 6 17.34 -36.25 20.81
N SER A 7 17.43 -37.43 20.19
CA SER A 7 17.44 -37.55 18.73
C SER A 7 16.13 -37.05 18.12
N MET A 8 15.00 -37.44 18.71
CA MET A 8 13.67 -37.06 18.21
C MET A 8 13.41 -35.56 18.34
N THR A 9 13.85 -34.92 19.42
CA THR A 9 13.77 -33.45 19.57
C THR A 9 14.68 -32.72 18.59
N PHE A 10 15.90 -33.21 18.34
CA PHE A 10 16.82 -32.60 17.39
C PHE A 10 16.28 -32.68 15.95
N THR A 11 15.69 -33.81 15.58
CA THR A 11 15.05 -33.99 14.27
C THR A 11 13.84 -33.07 14.10
N LEU A 12 13.03 -32.88 15.14
CA LEU A 12 11.88 -31.97 15.08
C LEU A 12 12.29 -30.50 14.90
N ILE A 13 13.37 -30.06 15.54
CA ILE A 13 13.91 -28.70 15.42
C ILE A 13 14.45 -28.47 14.00
N LEU A 14 15.14 -29.46 13.43
CA LEU A 14 15.63 -29.40 12.05
C LEU A 14 14.48 -29.34 11.03
N PHE A 15 13.41 -30.13 11.23
CA PHE A 15 12.21 -30.03 10.39
C PHE A 15 11.49 -28.68 10.54
N ALA A 16 11.45 -28.10 11.74
CA ALA A 16 10.89 -26.77 11.96
C ALA A 16 11.71 -25.66 11.26
N SER A 17 13.04 -25.81 11.17
CA SER A 17 13.90 -24.88 10.42
C SER A 17 13.85 -25.07 8.90
N CYS A 18 13.35 -26.22 8.42
CA CYS A 18 13.18 -26.52 7.00
C CYS A 18 11.75 -26.29 6.49
N LEU A 19 10.81 -25.95 7.38
CA LEU A 19 9.63 -25.22 6.94
C LEU A 19 10.18 -23.89 6.42
N PRO A 20 10.05 -23.55 5.12
CA PRO A 20 10.39 -22.22 4.66
C PRO A 20 9.59 -21.31 5.59
N GLY A 21 10.31 -20.59 6.46
CA GLY A 21 9.70 -19.68 7.41
C GLY A 21 8.69 -18.92 6.60
N TRP A 22 7.41 -19.00 7.00
CA TRP A 22 6.40 -18.20 6.35
C TRP A 22 7.00 -16.82 6.29
N ASP A 23 7.34 -16.40 5.06
CA ASP A 23 7.93 -15.11 4.77
C ASP A 23 6.75 -14.15 4.94
N THR A 24 6.26 -14.06 6.18
CA THR A 24 5.27 -13.10 6.64
C THR A 24 6.03 -11.80 6.59
N MET A 25 6.02 -11.23 5.40
CA MET A 25 6.44 -9.87 5.19
C MET A 25 5.48 -9.02 6.03
N GLU A 26 5.92 -8.70 7.24
CA GLU A 26 4.99 -8.34 8.32
C GLU A 26 4.36 -6.97 8.10
N ARG A 27 5.07 -6.03 7.44
CA ARG A 27 4.58 -4.67 7.16
C ARG A 27 5.32 -4.09 5.97
N MET A 28 4.65 -3.29 5.16
CA MET A 28 5.29 -2.38 4.19
C MET A 28 5.19 -0.95 4.73
N ARG A 29 6.28 -0.19 4.66
CA ARG A 29 6.34 1.23 5.06
C ARG A 29 6.60 2.10 3.85
N ILE A 30 5.87 3.20 3.73
CA ILE A 30 6.06 4.16 2.64
C ILE A 30 6.30 5.53 3.24
N LYS A 31 7.49 6.08 3.06
CA LYS A 31 7.79 7.46 3.47
C LYS A 31 7.38 8.42 2.36
N ASN A 32 6.56 9.41 2.69
CA ASN A 32 6.31 10.56 1.84
C ASN A 32 7.49 11.52 1.91
N CYS A 33 8.30 11.59 0.85
CA CYS A 33 9.42 12.52 0.73
C CYS A 33 9.08 13.74 -0.15
N THR A 34 7.82 13.92 -0.51
CA THR A 34 7.33 15.12 -1.24
C THR A 34 6.94 16.23 -0.27
N THR A 35 6.72 17.44 -0.80
CA THR A 35 6.17 18.56 -0.04
C THR A 35 4.65 18.49 0.13
N ASP A 36 3.98 17.60 -0.60
CA ASP A 36 2.53 17.49 -0.60
C ASP A 36 2.05 16.52 0.48
N THR A 37 0.83 16.72 0.97
CA THR A 37 0.12 15.67 1.74
C THR A 37 -0.58 14.73 0.77
N ILE A 38 -0.47 13.42 0.98
CA ILE A 38 -0.91 12.41 0.00
C ILE A 38 -1.85 11.38 0.62
N LEU A 39 -2.71 10.78 -0.21
CA LEU A 39 -3.45 9.56 0.07
C LEU A 39 -2.81 8.41 -0.73
N ILE A 40 -2.71 7.21 -0.15
CA ILE A 40 -2.17 6.05 -0.84
C ILE A 40 -3.20 4.92 -0.85
N GLY A 41 -3.73 4.59 -2.03
CA GLY A 41 -4.54 3.39 -2.26
C GLY A 41 -3.66 2.24 -2.74
N ALA A 42 -3.94 1.01 -2.32
CA ALA A 42 -3.16 -0.16 -2.73
C ALA A 42 -4.06 -1.19 -3.43
N SER A 43 -3.54 -1.80 -4.50
CA SER A 43 -4.22 -2.89 -5.20
C SER A 43 -3.23 -3.87 -5.84
N PHE A 44 -3.68 -5.10 -6.06
CA PHE A 44 -2.94 -6.09 -6.87
C PHE A 44 -3.11 -5.88 -8.38
N SER A 45 -4.03 -4.99 -8.81
CA SER A 45 -4.25 -4.70 -10.23
C SER A 45 -3.83 -3.27 -10.59
N ASN A 46 -3.28 -3.08 -11.80
CA ASN A 46 -2.92 -1.77 -12.34
C ASN A 46 -4.15 -0.98 -12.82
N ASN A 47 -5.14 -0.81 -11.94
CA ASN A 47 -6.33 -0.03 -12.19
C ASN A 47 -6.73 0.66 -10.89
N ILE A 48 -6.80 1.99 -10.87
CA ILE A 48 -7.14 2.73 -9.66
C ILE A 48 -8.56 2.44 -9.16
N ASP A 49 -9.51 2.14 -10.04
CA ASP A 49 -10.88 1.74 -9.65
C ASP A 49 -10.89 0.45 -8.83
N SER A 50 -9.85 -0.38 -8.97
CA SER A 50 -9.73 -1.58 -8.15
C SER A 50 -9.46 -1.28 -6.68
N VAL A 51 -8.97 -0.08 -6.32
CA VAL A 51 -8.88 0.36 -4.92
C VAL A 51 -10.27 0.46 -4.29
N TYR A 52 -11.25 0.97 -5.06
CA TYR A 52 -12.64 1.11 -4.66
C TYR A 52 -13.38 -0.24 -4.60
N ILE A 53 -13.12 -1.10 -5.59
CA ILE A 53 -13.86 -2.35 -5.78
C ILE A 53 -13.36 -3.46 -4.84
N ASN A 54 -12.04 -3.57 -4.64
CA ASN A 54 -11.46 -4.67 -3.84
C ASN A 54 -11.78 -4.57 -2.34
N VAL A 55 -12.15 -3.39 -1.87
CA VAL A 55 -12.40 -3.13 -0.46
C VAL A 55 -13.90 -3.20 -0.19
N TYR A 56 -14.38 -4.40 0.19
CA TYR A 56 -15.72 -4.68 0.74
C TYR A 56 -16.90 -3.98 0.02
N GLY A 57 -16.94 -4.02 -1.31
CA GLY A 57 -18.13 -3.65 -2.09
C GLY A 57 -18.31 -2.16 -2.31
N GLY A 58 -17.27 -1.46 -2.79
CA GLY A 58 -17.37 -0.06 -3.21
C GLY A 58 -17.03 0.92 -2.09
N ARG A 59 -15.89 0.68 -1.43
CA ARG A 59 -15.32 1.63 -0.46
C ARG A 59 -13.81 1.69 -0.65
N PHE A 60 -13.18 2.73 -0.14
CA PHE A 60 -11.74 2.92 -0.19
C PHE A 60 -11.09 2.48 1.11
N ARG A 61 -9.88 1.91 0.99
CA ARG A 61 -8.94 1.78 2.11
C ARG A 61 -7.66 2.49 1.71
N PHE A 62 -7.51 3.72 2.19
CA PHE A 62 -6.22 4.40 2.12
C PHE A 62 -5.30 3.91 3.23
N LEU A 63 -3.99 3.94 2.98
CA LEU A 63 -2.99 3.57 3.98
C LEU A 63 -2.93 4.66 5.06
N PRO A 64 -2.99 4.29 6.36
CA PRO A 64 -2.93 5.25 7.44
C PRO A 64 -1.52 5.76 7.68
N CYS A 65 -1.42 6.97 8.26
CA CYS A 65 -0.17 7.47 8.81
C CYS A 65 0.31 6.57 9.97
N SER A 66 1.61 6.29 10.02
CA SER A 66 2.22 5.43 11.03
C SER A 66 2.05 6.01 12.42
N GLY A 67 1.53 5.20 13.35
CA GLY A 67 1.31 5.59 14.73
C GLY A 67 -0.12 6.04 15.03
N ASP A 68 -0.95 6.24 14.01
CA ASP A 68 -2.37 6.50 14.20
C ASP A 68 -3.09 5.20 14.58
N THR A 69 -4.02 5.27 15.55
CA THR A 69 -4.97 4.18 15.76
C THR A 69 -5.79 4.03 14.50
N CYS A 70 -5.58 2.92 13.81
CA CYS A 70 -6.37 2.51 12.66
C CYS A 70 -7.79 2.24 13.15
N ASP A 71 -8.60 3.28 13.29
CA ASP A 71 -10.03 3.08 13.28
C ASP A 71 -10.33 2.68 11.84
N TYR A 72 -10.57 1.38 11.63
CA TYR A 72 -10.73 0.72 10.31
C TYR A 72 -12.01 1.17 9.60
N THR A 73 -12.22 2.48 9.52
CA THR A 73 -13.36 3.10 8.90
C THR A 73 -13.01 3.29 7.42
N TRP A 74 -13.88 2.79 6.57
CA TRP A 74 -13.71 2.79 5.11
C TRP A 74 -14.10 4.12 4.50
N THR A 75 -13.27 4.67 3.62
CA THR A 75 -13.57 5.96 2.97
C THR A 75 -14.59 5.75 1.86
N THR A 76 -15.54 6.67 1.77
CA THR A 76 -16.71 6.58 0.87
C THR A 76 -16.70 7.72 -0.14
N ILE A 77 -17.49 7.57 -1.20
CA ILE A 77 -17.82 8.66 -2.11
C ILE A 77 -19.14 9.28 -1.64
N ASN A 78 -19.17 10.60 -1.50
CA ASN A 78 -20.40 11.33 -1.15
C ASN A 78 -21.33 11.51 -2.37
N GLU A 79 -22.50 12.12 -2.13
CA GLU A 79 -23.50 12.40 -3.18
C GLU A 79 -22.99 13.26 -4.34
N LYS A 80 -21.87 13.98 -4.17
CA LYS A 80 -21.24 14.81 -5.21
C LYS A 80 -20.14 14.08 -5.98
N GLY A 81 -19.93 12.78 -5.73
CA GLY A 81 -18.86 12.01 -6.36
C GLY A 81 -17.47 12.23 -5.73
N MET A 82 -17.37 12.93 -4.60
CA MET A 82 -16.10 13.27 -3.97
C MET A 82 -15.71 12.27 -2.88
N LEU A 83 -14.41 12.06 -2.65
CA LEU A 83 -13.92 11.26 -1.53
C LEU A 83 -14.19 11.94 -0.18
N GLU A 84 -14.78 11.22 0.76
CA GLU A 84 -14.97 11.66 2.15
C GLU A 84 -13.73 11.41 2.99
N ILE A 85 -12.69 12.23 2.75
CA ILE A 85 -11.36 12.06 3.35
C ILE A 85 -11.40 12.25 4.87
N ARG A 86 -10.88 11.26 5.60
CA ARG A 86 -10.78 11.27 7.07
C ARG A 86 -9.39 11.68 7.57
N PRO A 87 -9.26 12.10 8.84
CA PRO A 87 -7.99 12.53 9.42
C PRO A 87 -6.84 11.52 9.32
N HIS A 88 -7.14 10.22 9.30
CA HIS A 88 -6.15 9.14 9.21
C HIS A 88 -5.89 8.65 7.78
N ASP A 89 -6.58 9.17 6.76
CA ASP A 89 -6.44 8.69 5.37
C ASP A 89 -5.22 9.27 4.64
N TYR A 90 -4.63 10.33 5.20
CA TYR A 90 -3.59 11.08 4.53
C TYR A 90 -2.27 11.04 5.28
N ILE A 91 -1.19 11.16 4.51
CA ILE A 91 0.20 11.05 4.96
C ILE A 91 0.85 12.41 4.69
N PRO A 92 1.11 13.21 5.74
CA PRO A 92 1.77 14.50 5.59
C PRO A 92 3.19 14.38 5.00
N GLN A 93 3.76 15.52 4.63
CA GLN A 93 5.17 15.61 4.26
C GLN A 93 6.07 14.99 5.34
N ASP A 94 7.11 14.29 4.89
CA ASP A 94 8.12 13.61 5.72
C ASP A 94 7.57 12.56 6.70
N SER A 95 6.28 12.22 6.59
CA SER A 95 5.63 11.19 7.38
C SER A 95 5.66 9.83 6.68
N THR A 96 5.40 8.77 7.44
CA THR A 96 5.45 7.39 6.93
C THR A 96 4.07 6.77 7.04
N ALA A 97 3.61 6.10 5.98
CA ALA A 97 2.44 5.24 6.00
C ALA A 97 2.86 3.80 6.36
N ASP A 98 2.04 3.11 7.14
CA ASP A 98 2.27 1.71 7.51
C ASP A 98 1.15 0.83 6.93
N TYR A 99 1.53 -0.23 6.21
CA TYR A 99 0.60 -1.22 5.68
C TYR A 99 0.88 -2.59 6.28
N ALA A 100 0.06 -2.95 7.27
CA ALA A 100 0.23 -4.17 8.06
C ALA A 100 -0.18 -5.47 7.33
N GLU A 101 -1.03 -5.38 6.30
CA GLU A 101 -1.53 -6.54 5.56
C GLU A 101 -0.79 -6.75 4.24
N SER A 102 0.47 -6.28 4.13
CA SER A 102 1.24 -6.26 2.88
C SER A 102 1.36 -7.63 2.22
N GLY A 103 1.43 -8.72 2.98
CA GLY A 103 1.45 -10.09 2.43
C GLY A 103 0.26 -10.43 1.52
N THR A 104 -0.93 -9.91 1.81
CA THR A 104 -2.16 -10.14 1.00
C THR A 104 -2.13 -9.41 -0.33
N LEU A 105 -1.46 -8.25 -0.39
CA LEU A 105 -1.35 -7.45 -1.60
C LEU A 105 -0.55 -8.18 -2.69
N PHE A 106 0.40 -9.03 -2.28
CA PHE A 106 1.28 -9.80 -3.18
C PHE A 106 0.87 -11.27 -3.32
N SER A 107 -0.25 -11.71 -2.72
CA SER A 107 -0.67 -13.12 -2.74
C SER A 107 -1.50 -13.51 -3.97
N HIS A 108 -2.02 -12.53 -4.70
CA HIS A 108 -2.93 -12.78 -5.84
C HIS A 108 -2.21 -13.04 -7.17
N ASP A 109 -0.96 -12.61 -7.32
CA ASP A 109 -0.19 -12.75 -8.55
C ASP A 109 1.03 -13.67 -8.35
N LYS A 110 1.31 -14.51 -9.35
CA LYS A 110 2.53 -15.34 -9.44
C LYS A 110 3.79 -14.48 -9.46
N GLU A 111 3.69 -13.27 -9.97
CA GLU A 111 4.81 -12.35 -10.05
C GLU A 111 4.99 -11.51 -8.76
N HIS A 112 4.11 -11.70 -7.76
CA HIS A 112 4.16 -11.01 -6.47
C HIS A 112 4.31 -9.49 -6.62
N LYS A 113 3.41 -8.92 -7.42
CA LYS A 113 3.34 -7.50 -7.79
C LYS A 113 2.18 -6.80 -7.09
N ALA A 114 2.35 -5.51 -6.86
CA ALA A 114 1.33 -4.61 -6.35
C ALA A 114 1.48 -3.22 -6.95
N TYR A 115 0.39 -2.47 -6.91
CA TYR A 115 0.28 -1.11 -7.40
C TYR A 115 -0.18 -0.21 -6.26
N LEU A 116 0.54 0.88 -6.04
CA LEU A 116 0.15 1.95 -5.14
C LEU A 116 -0.29 3.14 -5.99
N PHE A 117 -1.47 3.66 -5.70
CA PHE A 117 -2.03 4.84 -6.33
C PHE A 117 -1.94 6.00 -5.34
N ILE A 118 -1.16 7.01 -5.68
CA ILE A 118 -0.85 8.15 -4.82
C ILE A 118 -1.59 9.37 -5.33
N ILE A 119 -2.52 9.89 -4.53
CA ILE A 119 -3.34 11.06 -4.86
C ILE A 119 -2.92 12.19 -3.92
N LYS A 120 -2.69 13.40 -4.44
CA LYS A 120 -2.47 14.56 -3.56
C LYS A 120 -3.76 14.90 -2.83
N LEU A 121 -3.67 15.25 -1.55
CA LEU A 121 -4.83 15.62 -0.73
C LEU A 121 -5.62 16.78 -1.32
N GLU A 122 -4.92 17.77 -1.89
CA GLU A 122 -5.56 18.88 -2.59
C GLU A 122 -6.36 18.41 -3.81
N THR A 123 -5.77 17.55 -4.66
CA THR A 123 -6.46 16.94 -5.80
C THR A 123 -7.72 16.20 -5.34
N ALA A 124 -7.61 15.35 -4.33
CA ALA A 124 -8.73 14.57 -3.80
C ALA A 124 -9.86 15.42 -3.20
N ARG A 125 -9.57 16.64 -2.75
CA ARG A 125 -10.57 17.59 -2.24
C ARG A 125 -11.25 18.43 -3.31
N ASN A 126 -10.62 18.57 -4.47
CA ASN A 126 -11.06 19.49 -5.52
C ASN A 126 -11.66 18.78 -6.74
N HIS A 127 -11.54 17.46 -6.83
CA HIS A 127 -12.03 16.66 -7.97
C HIS A 127 -12.87 15.48 -7.48
N THR A 128 -13.86 15.12 -8.27
CA THR A 128 -14.64 13.89 -8.11
C THR A 128 -13.76 12.66 -8.35
N TRP A 129 -14.17 11.51 -7.84
CA TRP A 129 -13.49 10.23 -8.11
C TRP A 129 -13.41 9.94 -9.61
N GLU A 130 -14.48 10.23 -10.34
CA GLU A 130 -14.54 10.05 -11.79
C GLU A 130 -13.51 10.92 -12.52
N GLU A 131 -13.39 12.20 -12.15
CA GLU A 131 -12.37 13.10 -12.71
C GLU A 131 -10.95 12.61 -12.38
N ILE A 132 -10.71 12.19 -11.12
CA ILE A 132 -9.40 11.64 -10.71
C ILE A 132 -9.01 10.43 -11.57
N CYS A 133 -9.96 9.54 -11.85
CA CYS A 133 -9.72 8.35 -12.66
C CYS A 133 -9.54 8.70 -14.14
N ASN A 134 -10.47 9.47 -14.71
CA ASN A 134 -10.47 9.78 -16.15
C ASN A 134 -9.26 10.62 -16.55
N GLU A 135 -8.92 11.63 -15.75
CA GLU A 135 -7.80 12.55 -16.02
C GLU A 135 -6.46 12.05 -15.48
N HIS A 136 -6.43 10.87 -14.85
CA HIS A 136 -5.23 10.27 -14.26
C HIS A 136 -4.53 11.22 -13.26
N LEU A 137 -5.30 11.83 -12.35
CA LEU A 137 -4.81 12.80 -11.36
C LEU A 137 -4.13 12.13 -10.15
N TYR A 138 -3.28 11.14 -10.43
CA TYR A 138 -2.61 10.33 -9.43
C TYR A 138 -1.31 9.75 -9.99
N ASP A 139 -0.37 9.47 -9.09
CA ASP A 139 0.83 8.71 -9.42
C ASP A 139 0.60 7.23 -9.20
N THR A 140 1.23 6.39 -10.03
CA THR A 140 1.23 4.94 -9.86
C THR A 140 2.64 4.46 -9.54
N LEU A 141 2.81 3.82 -8.39
CA LEU A 141 4.05 3.17 -8.00
C LEU A 141 3.90 1.66 -8.09
N PHE A 142 4.76 1.04 -8.89
CA PHE A 142 4.88 -0.40 -9.00
C PHE A 142 5.77 -0.95 -7.89
N VAL A 143 5.25 -1.92 -7.14
CA VAL A 143 5.95 -2.54 -6.00
C VAL A 143 6.02 -4.04 -6.21
N THR A 144 7.17 -4.64 -5.91
CA THR A 144 7.36 -6.09 -5.88
C THR A 144 7.74 -6.55 -4.49
N ARG A 145 7.47 -7.82 -4.19
CA ARG A 145 7.93 -8.44 -2.94
C ARG A 145 9.44 -8.31 -2.72
N GLU A 146 10.25 -8.38 -3.80
CA GLU A 146 11.71 -8.24 -3.69
C GLU A 146 12.15 -6.86 -3.20
N MET A 147 11.46 -5.78 -3.62
CA MET A 147 11.73 -4.41 -3.14
C MET A 147 11.53 -4.28 -1.63
N LEU A 148 10.71 -5.14 -1.04
CA LEU A 148 10.39 -5.11 0.37
C LEU A 148 11.35 -5.96 1.22
N LYS A 149 12.08 -6.91 0.64
CA LYS A 149 13.14 -7.65 1.36
C LYS A 149 14.24 -6.74 1.91
N GLN A 150 14.43 -5.55 1.35
CA GLN A 150 15.37 -4.52 1.81
C GLN A 150 14.73 -3.62 2.88
N GLY A 151 14.43 -4.18 4.05
CA GLY A 151 13.95 -3.40 5.21
C GLY A 151 12.50 -2.89 5.10
N ASN A 152 11.71 -3.43 4.15
CA ASN A 152 10.29 -3.16 3.96
C ASN A 152 9.93 -1.67 3.82
N ARG A 153 10.83 -0.84 3.28
CA ARG A 153 10.63 0.61 3.19
C ARG A 153 10.75 1.10 1.75
N ILE A 154 9.78 1.91 1.36
CA ILE A 154 9.72 2.61 0.08
C ILE A 154 9.75 4.10 0.37
N GLU A 155 10.52 4.84 -0.42
CA GLU A 155 10.53 6.30 -0.37
C GLU A 155 9.87 6.87 -1.62
N TYR A 156 8.79 7.63 -1.43
CA TYR A 156 8.06 8.25 -2.51
C TYR A 156 8.49 9.71 -2.67
N HIS A 157 9.06 10.03 -3.83
CA HIS A 157 9.61 11.35 -4.15
C HIS A 157 8.73 12.14 -5.14
N GLY A 158 7.53 11.63 -5.48
CA GLY A 158 6.66 12.19 -6.50
C GLY A 158 7.15 11.87 -7.91
N ASN A 159 6.21 11.72 -8.87
CA ASN A 159 6.60 11.82 -10.26
C ASN A 159 6.94 13.27 -10.56
N LYS A 160 8.17 13.51 -11.03
CA LYS A 160 8.45 14.73 -11.78
C LYS A 160 7.65 14.60 -13.07
N THR A 161 6.50 15.26 -13.16
CA THR A 161 5.89 15.53 -14.45
C THR A 161 6.97 16.23 -15.27
N GLU A 162 7.56 15.53 -16.23
CA GLU A 162 8.29 16.20 -17.29
C GLU A 162 7.29 17.17 -17.90
N ASN A 163 7.50 18.46 -17.64
CA ASN A 163 6.86 19.52 -18.40
C ASN A 163 7.18 19.22 -19.86
N LYS A 164 6.22 18.63 -20.58
CA LYS A 164 6.14 18.82 -22.03
C LYS A 164 5.86 20.29 -22.24
N GLY A 165 6.93 21.08 -22.17
CA GLY A 165 6.96 22.46 -22.59
C GLY A 165 6.40 22.50 -24.02
N ASN A 166 5.34 23.28 -24.16
CA ASN A 166 4.77 23.64 -25.44
C ASN A 166 5.87 24.14 -26.39
N ILE A 167 5.91 23.51 -27.56
CA ILE A 167 5.81 24.14 -28.88
C ILE A 167 6.37 25.58 -28.94
N GLU A 168 7.51 25.74 -29.60
CA GLU A 168 7.74 26.89 -30.49
C GLU A 168 7.19 26.56 -31.88
#